data_AF-A0A7C2KH28-F1
#
_entry.id   AF-A0A7C2KH28-F1
#
_cell.length_a   1.000
_cell.length_b   1.000
_cell.length_c   1.000
_cell.angle_alpha   90.00
_cell.angle_beta   90.00
_cell.angle_gamma   90.00
#
_symmetry.space_group_name_H-M   'P 1'
#
loop_
_entity.id
_entity.type
_entity.pdbx_description
1 polymer ?
#
loop_
_entity_poly.entity_id
_entity_poly.type
_entity_poly.pdbx_seq_one_letter_code
_entity_poly.pdbx_strand_id
1 'polypeptide(L)'
;MSALINKLKQEHIHLFETLDEVKALGISSKKGQERLLSVKNILLIHLKEEDDDLYPPLHKAAESDDKLKGMLNLFIDEMEEISGMALKFFDKYADGGSGLD
;
A
#
# COMPACT_ATOMS: atom_id res chain seq x y z
N MET A 1 -18.84 4.28 10.36
CA MET A 1 -17.58 3.65 9.94
C MET A 1 -16.63 3.70 11.12
N SER A 2 -15.84 2.65 11.39
CA SER A 2 -14.96 2.63 12.58
C SER A 2 -13.81 3.64 12.46
N ALA A 3 -13.23 4.03 13.59
CA ALA A 3 -12.08 4.94 13.61
C ALA A 3 -10.89 4.38 12.80
N LEU A 4 -10.65 3.06 12.89
CA LEU A 4 -9.63 2.36 12.10
C LEU A 4 -9.86 2.52 10.59
N ILE A 5 -11.07 2.23 10.10
CA ILE A 5 -11.37 2.34 8.65
C ILE A 5 -11.23 3.79 8.16
N ASN A 6 -11.61 4.77 8.99
CA ASN A 6 -11.42 6.17 8.62
C ASN A 6 -9.92 6.51 8.53
N LYS A 7 -9.10 6.03 9.45
CA LYS A 7 -7.65 6.23 9.45
C LYS A 7 -7.00 5.64 8.18
N LEU A 8 -7.25 4.36 7.90
CA LEU A 8 -6.71 3.66 6.72
C LEU A 8 -7.12 4.37 5.41
N LYS A 9 -8.34 4.90 5.32
CA LYS A 9 -8.78 5.70 4.17
C LYS A 9 -8.07 7.05 4.05
N GLN A 10 -7.74 7.70 5.16
CA GLN A 10 -6.95 8.93 5.11
C GLN A 10 -5.50 8.66 4.68
N GLU A 11 -4.95 7.51 5.07
CA GLU A 11 -3.62 7.08 4.61
C GLU A 11 -3.61 6.82 3.10
N HIS A 12 -4.67 6.22 2.54
CA HIS A 12 -4.82 6.09 1.09
C HIS A 12 -4.77 7.44 0.38
N ILE A 13 -5.53 8.43 0.89
CA ILE A 13 -5.53 9.79 0.32
C ILE A 13 -4.11 10.36 0.36
N HIS A 14 -3.42 10.27 1.50
CA HIS A 14 -2.07 10.78 1.65
C HIS A 14 -1.06 10.09 0.73
N LEU A 15 -1.20 8.78 0.54
CA LEU A 15 -0.36 7.99 -0.37
C LEU A 15 -0.55 8.46 -1.82
N PHE A 16 -1.80 8.66 -2.27
CA PHE A 16 -2.09 9.13 -3.62
C PHE A 16 -1.60 10.55 -3.86
N GLU A 17 -1.82 11.48 -2.92
CA GLU A 17 -1.30 12.85 -3.00
C GLU A 17 0.23 12.86 -3.11
N THR A 18 0.90 12.01 -2.34
CA THR A 18 2.36 11.90 -2.39
C THR A 18 2.86 11.32 -3.73
N LEU A 19 2.13 10.36 -4.32
CA LEU A 19 2.43 9.84 -5.66
C LEU A 19 2.22 10.90 -6.75
N ASP A 20 1.19 11.72 -6.64
CA ASP A 20 0.96 12.83 -7.58
C ASP A 20 2.09 13.86 -7.52
N GLU A 21 2.64 14.13 -6.34
CA GLU A 21 3.84 14.95 -6.19
C GLU A 21 5.08 14.31 -6.86
N VAL A 22 5.29 12.99 -6.72
CA VAL A 22 6.37 12.27 -7.43
C VAL A 22 6.21 12.44 -8.94
N LYS A 23 4.99 12.32 -9.46
CA LYS A 23 4.69 12.49 -10.88
C LYS A 23 4.97 13.92 -11.33
N ALA A 24 4.58 14.93 -10.55
CA ALA A 24 4.82 16.34 -10.85
C ALA A 24 6.32 16.71 -10.82
N LEU A 25 7.08 16.15 -9.87
CA LEU A 25 8.53 16.34 -9.77
C LEU A 25 9.32 15.57 -10.84
N GLY A 26 8.71 14.52 -11.40
CA GLY A 26 9.37 13.57 -12.30
C GLY A 26 10.17 12.53 -11.51
N ILE A 27 9.88 11.27 -11.77
CA ILE A 27 10.45 10.11 -11.06
C ILE A 27 11.97 9.95 -11.24
N SER A 28 12.53 10.48 -12.32
CA SER A 28 13.98 10.49 -12.60
C SER A 28 14.71 11.67 -11.95
N SER A 29 14.00 12.63 -11.35
CA SER A 29 14.63 13.72 -10.61
C SER A 29 15.01 13.26 -9.20
N LYS A 30 16.09 13.84 -8.65
CA LYS A 30 16.51 13.55 -7.26
C LYS A 30 15.38 13.79 -6.25
N LYS A 31 14.65 14.90 -6.40
CA LYS A 31 13.50 15.24 -5.53
C LYS A 31 12.34 14.25 -5.71
N GLY A 32 12.08 13.81 -6.94
CA GLY A 32 11.08 12.78 -7.23
C GLY A 32 11.45 11.44 -6.59
N GLN A 33 12.72 11.04 -6.64
CA GLN A 33 13.22 9.82 -6.00
C GLN A 33 13.15 9.89 -4.47
N GLU A 34 13.58 11.01 -3.88
CA GLU A 34 13.43 11.25 -2.43
C GLU A 34 11.96 11.16 -2.01
N ARG A 35 11.05 11.75 -2.80
CA ARG A 35 9.61 11.67 -2.51
C ARG A 35 9.05 10.27 -2.72
N LEU A 36 9.52 9.54 -3.73
CA LEU A 36 9.13 8.16 -3.99
C LEU A 36 9.53 7.23 -2.83
N LEU A 37 10.70 7.42 -2.23
CA LEU A 37 11.12 6.69 -1.03
C LEU A 37 10.18 6.98 0.15
N SER A 38 9.67 8.22 0.27
CA SER A 38 8.67 8.52 1.29
C SER A 38 7.34 7.80 1.05
N VAL A 39 6.90 7.64 -0.22
CA VAL A 39 5.73 6.82 -0.56
C VAL A 39 5.94 5.37 -0.13
N LYS A 40 7.12 4.79 -0.38
CA LYS A 40 7.45 3.42 0.05
C LYS A 40 7.22 3.24 1.55
N ASN A 41 7.72 4.18 2.36
CA ASN A 41 7.56 4.14 3.81
C ASN A 41 6.09 4.26 4.24
N ILE A 42 5.32 5.15 3.61
CA ILE A 42 3.88 5.31 3.89
C ILE A 42 3.15 4.00 3.57
N LEU A 43 3.41 3.39 2.41
CA LEU A 43 2.80 2.11 2.03
C LEU A 43 3.15 0.99 3.01
N LEU A 44 4.40 0.87 3.43
CA LEU A 44 4.83 -0.16 4.38
C LEU A 44 4.16 -0.01 5.74
N ILE A 45 4.01 1.21 6.22
CA ILE A 45 3.28 1.49 7.47
C ILE A 45 1.81 1.10 7.29
N HIS A 46 1.19 1.53 6.21
CA HIS A 46 -0.21 1.22 5.91
C HIS A 46 -0.50 -0.29 5.88
N LEU A 47 0.28 -1.05 5.11
CA LEU A 47 0.13 -2.51 5.03
C LEU A 47 0.31 -3.17 6.41
N LYS A 48 1.28 -2.70 7.19
CA LYS A 48 1.50 -3.21 8.55
C LYS A 48 0.28 -2.97 9.45
N GLU A 49 -0.38 -1.83 9.32
CA GLU A 49 -1.60 -1.55 10.10
C GLU A 49 -2.78 -2.42 9.66
N GLU A 50 -2.89 -2.73 8.37
CA GLU A 50 -3.88 -3.69 7.89
C GLU A 50 -3.64 -5.09 8.49
N ASP A 51 -2.39 -5.55 8.48
CA ASP A 51 -1.96 -6.83 9.06
C ASP A 51 -2.21 -6.91 10.58
N ASP A 52 -1.86 -5.85 11.32
CA ASP A 52 -1.92 -5.84 12.77
C ASP A 52 -3.36 -5.60 13.29
N ASP A 53 -4.14 -4.73 12.64
CA ASP A 53 -5.39 -4.19 13.21
C ASP A 53 -6.65 -4.48 12.38
N LEU A 54 -6.55 -4.63 11.06
CA LEU A 54 -7.72 -4.83 10.19
C LEU A 54 -8.04 -6.30 9.95
N TYR A 55 -7.08 -7.09 9.49
CA TYR A 55 -7.31 -8.48 9.12
C TYR A 55 -7.64 -9.40 10.30
N PRO A 56 -7.03 -9.27 11.51
CA PRO A 56 -7.35 -10.16 12.63
C PRO A 56 -8.83 -10.18 13.04
N PRO A 57 -9.53 -9.04 13.24
CA PRO A 57 -10.95 -9.07 13.54
C PRO A 57 -11.81 -9.55 12.36
N LEU A 58 -11.38 -9.34 11.11
CA LEU A 58 -12.08 -9.85 9.93
C LEU A 58 -11.97 -11.39 9.82
N HIS A 59 -10.79 -11.95 10.06
CA HIS A 59 -10.59 -13.40 10.12
C HIS A 59 -11.46 -14.03 11.19
N LYS A 60 -11.51 -13.43 12.39
CA LYS A 60 -12.37 -13.89 13.47
C LYS A 60 -13.85 -13.87 13.10
N ALA A 61 -14.32 -12.81 12.42
CA ALA A 61 -15.69 -12.74 11.94
C ALA A 61 -16.01 -13.79 10.86
N ALA A 62 -15.01 -14.14 10.04
CA ALA A 62 -15.12 -15.12 8.97
C ALA A 62 -15.13 -16.58 9.45
N GLU A 63 -14.77 -16.88 10.71
CA GLU A 63 -14.74 -18.26 11.23
C GLU A 63 -16.10 -18.97 11.15
N SER A 64 -17.20 -18.21 11.22
CA SER A 64 -18.57 -18.73 11.19
C SER A 64 -19.36 -18.35 9.93
N ASP A 65 -18.71 -17.72 8.94
CA ASP A 65 -19.36 -17.24 7.71
C ASP A 65 -18.48 -17.59 6.49
N ASP A 66 -18.79 -18.71 5.84
CA ASP A 66 -18.05 -19.21 4.67
C ASP A 66 -18.03 -18.22 3.49
N LYS A 67 -19.07 -17.41 3.35
CA LYS A 67 -19.13 -16.38 2.29
C LYS A 67 -18.15 -15.26 2.62
N LEU A 68 -18.16 -14.77 3.85
CA LEU A 68 -17.21 -13.77 4.32
C LEU A 68 -15.78 -14.29 4.23
N LYS A 69 -15.54 -15.55 4.61
CA LYS A 69 -14.24 -16.20 4.48
C LYS A 69 -13.74 -16.27 3.05
N GLY A 70 -14.61 -16.67 2.11
CA GLY A 70 -14.27 -16.72 0.69
C GLY A 70 -13.92 -15.34 0.13
N MET A 71 -14.69 -14.30 0.51
CA MET A 71 -14.37 -12.92 0.13
C MET A 71 -13.05 -12.46 0.75
N LEU A 72 -12.85 -12.67 2.05
CA LEU A 72 -11.64 -12.23 2.74
C LEU A 72 -10.37 -12.85 2.15
N ASN A 73 -10.40 -14.15 1.84
CA ASN A 73 -9.26 -14.83 1.23
C ASN A 73 -8.93 -14.24 -0.15
N LEU A 74 -9.94 -13.98 -1.00
CA LEU A 74 -9.71 -13.34 -2.30
C LEU A 74 -9.04 -11.98 -2.15
N PHE A 75 -9.53 -11.15 -1.22
CA PHE A 75 -8.94 -9.82 -0.99
C PHE A 75 -7.50 -9.90 -0.46
N ILE A 76 -7.19 -10.86 0.43
CA ILE A 76 -5.84 -11.03 0.96
C ILE A 76 -4.89 -11.51 -0.14
N ASP A 77 -5.29 -12.48 -0.95
CA ASP A 77 -4.49 -13.00 -2.07
C ASP A 77 -4.17 -11.88 -3.07
N GLU A 78 -5.18 -11.06 -3.43
CA GLU A 78 -4.97 -9.88 -4.30
C GLU A 78 -4.03 -8.86 -3.66
N MET A 79 -4.15 -8.60 -2.36
CA MET A 79 -3.29 -7.64 -1.65
C MET A 79 -1.84 -8.13 -1.53
N GLU A 80 -1.60 -9.43 -1.38
CA GLU A 80 -0.24 -10.00 -1.42
C GLU A 80 0.41 -9.76 -2.78
N GLU A 81 -0.33 -9.99 -3.88
CA GLU A 81 0.18 -9.74 -5.24
C GLU A 81 0.45 -8.24 -5.47
N ILE A 82 -0.51 -7.37 -5.13
CA ILE A 82 -0.43 -5.93 -5.33
C ILE A 82 0.71 -5.33 -4.52
N SER A 83 0.82 -5.69 -3.24
CA SER A 83 1.91 -5.21 -2.37
C SER A 83 3.27 -5.69 -2.89
N GLY A 84 3.37 -6.95 -3.34
CA GLY A 84 4.57 -7.48 -3.98
C GLY A 84 4.98 -6.72 -5.25
N MET A 85 4.02 -6.36 -6.12
CA MET A 85 4.28 -5.54 -7.31
C MET A 85 4.73 -4.13 -6.93
N ALA A 86 4.08 -3.50 -5.95
CA ALA A 86 4.44 -2.17 -5.48
C ALA A 86 5.87 -2.13 -4.90
N LEU A 87 6.24 -3.11 -4.08
CA LEU A 87 7.59 -3.19 -3.51
C LEU A 87 8.65 -3.36 -4.60
N LYS A 88 8.43 -4.24 -5.58
CA LYS A 88 9.33 -4.38 -6.74
C LYS A 88 9.47 -3.07 -7.53
N PHE A 89 8.39 -2.32 -7.68
CA PHE A 89 8.45 -1.00 -8.31
C PHE A 89 9.35 -0.06 -7.51
N PHE A 90 9.19 0.03 -6.19
CA PHE A 90 10.08 0.88 -5.39
C PHE A 90 11.54 0.42 -5.43
N ASP A 91 11.79 -0.89 -5.42
CA ASP A 91 13.14 -1.44 -5.49
C ASP A 91 13.83 -1.12 -6.82
N LYS A 92 13.09 -1.09 -7.94
CA LYS A 92 13.62 -0.62 -9.24
C LYS A 92 14.20 0.79 -9.17
N TYR A 93 13.65 1.67 -8.33
CA TYR A 93 14.04 3.07 -8.22
C TYR A 93 14.91 3.38 -6.99
N ALA A 94 15.24 2.38 -6.15
CA ALA A 94 15.99 2.57 -4.92
C ALA A 94 17.40 3.15 -5.14
N ASP A 95 18.06 2.76 -6.24
CA ASP A 95 19.43 3.18 -6.59
C ASP A 95 19.49 4.14 -7.79
N GLY A 96 18.42 4.88 -8.04
CA GLY A 96 18.37 5.87 -9.12
C GLY A 96 17.83 5.37 -10.46
N GLY A 97 17.33 4.12 -10.51
CA GLY A 97 16.50 3.53 -11.56
C GLY A 97 16.94 3.79 -13.02
N SER A 98 17.73 2.88 -13.59
CA SER A 98 17.97 2.83 -15.04
C SER A 98 16.74 2.27 -15.79
N GLY A 99 16.40 2.85 -16.95
CA GLY A 99 15.29 2.40 -17.80
C GLY A 99 14.15 3.41 -17.95
N LEU A 100 14.49 4.70 -18.00
CA LEU A 100 13.63 5.77 -18.47
C LEU A 100 14.36 6.44 -19.64
N ASP A 101 14.60 5.62 -20.66
CA ASP A 101 15.19 5.96 -21.93
C ASP A 101 14.08 5.92 -22.98
#